data_AF-A0A939XBY8-F1
#
_entry.id   AF-A0A939XBY8-F1
#
_cell.length_a   1.000
_cell.length_b   1.000
_cell.length_c   1.000
_cell.angle_alpha   90.00
_cell.angle_beta   90.00
_cell.angle_gamma   90.00
#
_symmetry.space_group_name_H-M   'P 1'
#
loop_
_entity.id
_entity.type
_entity.pdbx_description
1 polymer ?
#
loop_
_entity_poly.entity_id
_entity_poly.type
_entity_poly.pdbx_seq_one_letter_code
_entity_poly.pdbx_strand_id
1 'polypeptide(L)'
;HEWLWRSSSDLGYPAILSERKADVQTFYTTYDKAEMRKIIKKYNISYIIIGTVERSRFGADLQENLLMQLGEVLYTNDVVTIIKVT
;
A
#
# COMPACT_ATOMS: atom_id res chain seq x y z
N HIS A 1 -1.00 -29.26 -9.21
CA HIS A 1 -2.02 -29.25 -8.15
C HIS A 1 -2.12 -27.94 -7.36
N GLU A 2 -1.43 -26.86 -7.75
CA GLU A 2 -1.56 -25.52 -7.10
C GLU A 2 -2.02 -24.41 -8.06
N TRP A 3 -2.30 -24.74 -9.33
CA TRP A 3 -2.70 -23.78 -10.36
C TRP A 3 -4.23 -23.70 -10.56
N LEU A 4 -4.99 -24.75 -10.19
CA LEU A 4 -6.40 -24.86 -10.57
C LEU A 4 -7.38 -24.03 -9.72
N TRP A 5 -6.96 -23.50 -8.57
CA TRP A 5 -7.86 -22.74 -7.67
C TRP A 5 -7.87 -21.22 -7.91
N ARG A 6 -6.92 -20.69 -8.72
CA ARG A 6 -6.88 -19.27 -9.09
C ARG A 6 -7.53 -18.95 -10.43
N SER A 7 -7.89 -19.97 -11.20
CA SER A 7 -8.41 -19.82 -12.57
C SER A 7 -9.83 -20.37 -12.75
N SER A 8 -10.44 -20.93 -11.70
CA SER A 8 -11.80 -21.49 -11.79
C SER A 8 -12.85 -20.44 -11.45
N SER A 9 -12.75 -19.30 -12.11
CA SER A 9 -13.84 -18.35 -12.32
C SER A 9 -13.45 -17.62 -13.60
N ASP A 10 -13.88 -18.21 -14.71
CA ASP A 10 -14.32 -17.50 -15.92
C ASP A 10 -14.36 -15.97 -15.70
N LEU A 11 -13.57 -15.20 -16.46
CA LEU A 11 -13.57 -13.72 -16.53
C LEU A 11 -12.75 -12.94 -15.47
N GLY A 12 -11.43 -12.83 -15.69
CA GLY A 12 -10.60 -11.80 -15.08
C GLY A 12 -10.19 -12.05 -13.64
N TYR A 13 -9.07 -11.44 -13.23
CA TYR A 13 -8.66 -11.39 -11.82
C TYR A 13 -9.87 -11.01 -10.96
N PRO A 14 -10.16 -11.71 -9.84
CA PRO A 14 -11.33 -11.39 -9.02
C PRO A 14 -11.32 -9.89 -8.72
N ALA A 15 -12.43 -9.20 -9.03
CA ALA A 15 -12.50 -7.73 -9.00
C ALA A 15 -11.97 -7.13 -7.69
N ILE A 16 -12.12 -7.88 -6.59
CA ILE A 16 -11.60 -7.57 -5.25
C ILE A 16 -10.06 -7.40 -5.23
N LEU A 17 -9.31 -8.19 -6.01
CA LEU A 17 -7.86 -8.04 -6.15
C LEU A 17 -7.49 -6.81 -6.97
N SER A 18 -8.26 -6.51 -8.02
CA SER A 18 -8.05 -5.30 -8.83
C SER A 18 -8.32 -4.04 -8.00
N GLU A 19 -9.40 -4.04 -7.22
CA GLU A 19 -9.75 -2.93 -6.31
C GLU A 19 -8.66 -2.72 -5.25
N ARG A 20 -8.21 -3.79 -4.58
CA ARG A 20 -7.12 -3.72 -3.60
C ARG A 20 -5.82 -3.17 -4.22
N LYS A 21 -5.51 -3.57 -5.45
CA LYS A 21 -4.31 -3.07 -6.14
C LYS A 21 -4.42 -1.58 -6.45
N ALA A 22 -5.60 -1.12 -6.87
CA ALA A 22 -5.86 0.29 -7.10
C ALA A 22 -5.78 1.10 -5.79
N ASP A 23 -6.38 0.60 -4.71
CA ASP A 23 -6.32 1.24 -3.39
C ASP A 23 -4.88 1.36 -2.89
N VAL A 24 -4.06 0.31 -3.02
CA VAL A 24 -2.63 0.35 -2.63
C VAL A 24 -1.85 1.35 -3.48
N GLN A 25 -2.10 1.39 -4.80
CA GLN A 25 -1.46 2.37 -5.67
C GLN A 25 -1.83 3.79 -5.23
N THR A 26 -3.14 4.08 -5.10
CA THR A 26 -3.64 5.36 -4.62
C THR A 26 -3.07 5.73 -3.26
N PHE A 27 -2.90 4.77 -2.35
CA PHE A 27 -2.34 5.03 -1.02
C PHE A 27 -0.91 5.59 -1.07
N TYR A 28 -0.06 5.08 -1.97
CA TYR A 28 1.33 5.53 -2.08
C TYR A 28 1.51 6.78 -2.95
N THR A 29 0.58 7.06 -3.86
CA THR A 29 0.66 8.17 -4.84
C THR A 29 -0.21 9.38 -4.50
N THR A 30 -1.23 9.22 -3.65
CA THR A 30 -2.14 10.31 -3.32
C THR A 30 -1.45 11.36 -2.45
N TYR A 31 -1.86 12.63 -2.60
CA TYR A 31 -1.44 13.72 -1.73
C TYR A 31 -2.46 13.99 -0.62
N ASP A 32 -3.61 13.30 -0.65
CA ASP A 32 -4.71 13.51 0.27
C ASP A 32 -4.64 12.58 1.49
N LYS A 33 -4.41 13.17 2.66
CA LYS A 33 -4.34 12.44 3.94
C LYS A 33 -5.67 11.82 4.36
N ALA A 34 -6.81 12.37 3.93
CA ALA A 34 -8.12 11.80 4.27
C ALA A 34 -8.36 10.49 3.52
N GLU A 35 -7.97 10.42 2.24
CA GLU A 35 -8.03 9.22 1.42
C GLU A 35 -7.09 8.12 1.97
N MET A 36 -5.86 8.49 2.35
CA MET A 36 -4.94 7.55 3.03
C MET A 36 -5.56 6.96 4.30
N ARG A 37 -6.16 7.80 5.17
CA ARG A 37 -6.83 7.35 6.40
C ARG A 37 -8.03 6.46 6.12
N LYS A 38 -8.80 6.74 5.07
CA LYS A 38 -9.92 5.91 4.65
C LYS A 38 -9.45 4.50 4.27
N ILE A 39 -8.34 4.39 3.52
CA ILE A 39 -7.74 3.11 3.14
C ILE A 39 -7.19 2.38 4.38
N ILE A 40 -6.48 3.07 5.27
CA ILE A 40 -6.01 2.50 6.55
C ILE A 40 -7.17 1.90 7.34
N LYS A 41 -8.27 2.63 7.47
CA LYS A 41 -9.45 2.16 8.21
C LYS A 41 -10.18 1.04 7.47
N LYS A 42 -10.29 1.10 6.14
CA LYS A 42 -10.91 0.07 5.29
C LYS A 42 -10.23 -1.29 5.47
N TYR A 43 -8.90 -1.30 5.61
CA TYR A 43 -8.11 -2.53 5.73
C TYR A 43 -7.57 -2.80 7.14
N ASN A 44 -7.91 -1.95 8.12
CA ASN A 44 -7.35 -1.99 9.48
C ASN A 44 -5.81 -2.07 9.48
N ILE A 45 -5.15 -1.25 8.67
CA ILE A 45 -3.69 -1.28 8.50
C ILE A 45 -3.01 -0.85 9.81
N SER A 46 -2.11 -1.69 10.33
CA SER A 46 -1.30 -1.37 11.53
C SER A 46 0.12 -0.92 11.21
N TYR A 47 0.65 -1.32 10.06
CA TYR A 47 2.03 -1.02 9.65
C TYR A 47 2.08 -0.66 8.17
N ILE A 48 2.89 0.34 7.85
CA ILE A 48 3.24 0.75 6.49
C ILE A 48 4.74 0.51 6.34
N ILE A 49 5.13 -0.14 5.25
CA ILE A 49 6.53 -0.44 4.95
C ILE A 49 6.84 0.20 3.60
N ILE A 50 7.86 1.03 3.57
CA ILE A 50 8.34 1.70 2.38
C ILE A 50 9.75 1.19 2.12
N GLY A 51 9.92 0.37 1.08
CA GLY A 51 11.21 -0.17 0.68
C GLY A 51 11.73 0.40 -0.63
N THR A 52 12.83 -0.18 -1.11
CA THR A 52 13.41 0.12 -2.42
C THR A 52 12.48 -0.24 -3.58
N VAL A 53 11.60 -1.22 -3.42
CA VAL A 53 10.63 -1.61 -4.45
C VAL A 53 9.58 -0.52 -4.64
N GLU A 54 8.97 -0.03 -3.56
CA GLU A 54 8.00 1.07 -3.60
C GLU A 54 8.64 2.33 -4.16
N ARG A 55 9.88 2.66 -3.74
CA ARG A 55 10.65 3.76 -4.32
C ARG A 55 10.97 3.56 -5.80
N SER A 56 11.28 2.35 -6.24
CA SER A 56 11.53 2.08 -7.66
C SER A 56 10.25 2.13 -8.49
N ARG A 57 9.10 1.78 -7.93
CA ARG A 57 7.81 1.75 -8.65
C ARG A 57 7.15 3.12 -8.73
N PHE A 58 7.19 3.88 -7.65
CA PHE A 58 6.50 5.17 -7.53
C PHE A 58 7.46 6.36 -7.65
N GLY A 59 8.76 6.17 -7.36
CA GLY A 59 9.80 7.17 -7.60
C GLY A 59 9.46 8.51 -6.97
N ALA A 60 9.39 9.55 -7.82
CA ALA A 60 9.07 10.91 -7.42
C ALA A 60 7.61 11.13 -6.99
N ASP A 61 6.71 10.20 -7.32
CA ASP A 61 5.29 10.28 -6.96
C ASP A 61 5.01 9.69 -5.57
N LEU A 62 5.99 9.00 -4.98
CA LEU A 62 5.89 8.42 -3.66
C LEU A 62 5.82 9.51 -2.59
N GLN A 63 4.69 9.58 -1.88
CA GLN A 63 4.47 10.57 -0.83
C GLN A 63 5.07 10.14 0.52
N GLU A 64 6.37 9.82 0.57
CA GLU A 64 7.05 9.34 1.78
C GLU A 64 6.83 10.28 2.97
N ASN A 65 6.98 11.59 2.75
CA ASN A 65 6.82 12.59 3.80
C ASN A 65 5.39 12.62 4.37
N LEU A 66 4.37 12.41 3.54
CA LEU A 66 2.98 12.34 4.01
C LEU A 66 2.71 11.03 4.76
N LEU A 67 3.23 9.90 4.25
CA LEU A 67 3.10 8.59 4.89
C LEU A 67 3.74 8.57 6.29
N MET A 68 4.91 9.19 6.42
CA MET A 68 5.58 9.36 7.72
C MET A 68 4.77 10.23 8.69
N GLN A 69 3.94 11.15 8.19
CA GLN A 69 3.03 11.95 9.03
C GLN A 69 1.75 11.20 9.45
N LEU A 70 1.43 10.05 8.84
CA LEU A 70 0.23 9.29 9.19
C LEU A 70 0.36 8.52 10.50
N GLY A 71 1.59 8.27 10.95
CA GLY A 71 1.86 7.43 12.11
C GLY A 71 3.24 7.69 12.71
N GLU A 72 3.68 6.75 13.54
CA GLU A 72 4.99 6.80 14.20
C GLU A 72 6.02 6.02 13.40
N VAL A 73 7.14 6.65 13.05
CA VAL A 73 8.27 5.99 12.38
C VAL A 73 9.03 5.16 13.42
N LEU A 74 8.84 3.84 13.40
CA LEU A 74 9.52 2.93 14.33
C LEU A 74 10.95 2.61 13.89
N TYR A 75 11.17 2.59 12.58
CA TYR A 75 12.46 2.25 12.00
C TYR A 75 12.62 2.95 10.65
N THR A 76 13.80 3.52 10.42
CA THR A 76 14.16 4.10 9.13
C THR A 76 15.63 3.86 8.87
N ASN A 77 15.95 3.42 7.67
CA ASN A 77 17.31 3.33 7.15
C ASN A 77 17.30 3.70 5.66
N ASP A 78 18.47 3.73 5.02
CA ASP A 78 18.60 4.10 3.60
C ASP A 78 17.72 3.24 2.67
N VAL A 79 17.47 1.99 3.06
CA VAL A 79 16.74 0.99 2.24
C VAL A 79 15.26 0.87 2.60
N VAL A 80 14.88 1.06 3.87
CA VAL A 80 13.53 0.73 4.35
C VAL A 80 13.07 1.65 5.48
N THR A 81 11.81 2.04 5.43
CA THR A 81 11.11 2.81 6.46
C THR A 81 9.88 2.03 6.92
N ILE A 82 9.73 1.86 8.23
CA ILE A 82 8.60 1.19 8.88
C ILE A 82 7.85 2.20 9.73
N ILE A 83 6.57 2.38 9.42
CA ILE A 83 5.68 3.32 10.10
C ILE A 83 4.57 2.51 10.75
N LYS A 84 4.34 2.73 12.04
CA LYS A 84 3.22 2.15 12.78
C LYS A 84 2.05 3.12 12.78
N VAL A 85 0.89 2.63 12.39
CA VAL A 85 -0.38 3.35 12.44
C VAL A 85 -1.26 2.69 13.51
N THR A 86 -1.61 3.44 14.54
CA THR A 86 -2.44 3.02 15.68
C THR A 86 -3.81 3.64 15.60
#